data_AF-A0AAJ2H2B4-F1
#
_entry.id   AF-A0AAJ2H2B4-F1
#
_cell.length_a   1.000
_cell.length_b   1.000
_cell.length_c   1.000
_cell.angle_alpha   90.00
_cell.angle_beta   90.00
_cell.angle_gamma   90.00
#
_symmetry.space_group_name_H-M   'P 1'
#
loop_
_entity.id
_entity.type
_entity.pdbx_description
1 polymer ?
#
loop_
_entity_poly.entity_id
_entity_poly.type
_entity_poly.pdbx_seq_one_letter_code
_entity_poly.pdbx_strand_id
1 'polypeptide(L)'
;MQPRTQSITLSQRFNAYVQLTRFDKPIGTELLLWPTFWAVWLAANGQPSFKVVLIMFLGVLLMRAAGCAINDFADRKVDGLVERTK
;
A
#
# COMPACT_ATOMS: atom_id res chain seq x y z
N MET A 1 5.35 -38.40 2.22
CA MET A 1 4.49 -37.23 1.88
C MET A 1 5.30 -36.30 0.99
N GLN A 2 5.03 -36.26 -0.32
CA GLN A 2 5.74 -35.35 -1.22
C GLN A 2 5.16 -33.93 -1.08
N PRO A 3 5.99 -32.88 -0.95
CA PRO A 3 5.49 -31.52 -0.94
C PRO A 3 4.95 -31.20 -2.33
N ARG A 4 3.66 -30.89 -2.43
CA ARG A 4 3.03 -30.49 -3.69
C ARG A 4 3.52 -29.08 -4.02
N THR A 5 4.63 -28.97 -4.73
CA THR A 5 5.11 -27.69 -5.30
C THR A 5 4.13 -27.28 -6.39
N GLN A 6 3.01 -26.67 -6.01
CA GLN A 6 2.07 -26.08 -6.96
C GLN A 6 2.82 -25.01 -7.74
N SER A 7 2.93 -25.17 -9.06
CA SER A 7 3.52 -24.18 -9.95
C SER A 7 2.62 -22.94 -9.95
N ILE A 8 2.98 -21.93 -9.16
CA ILE A 8 2.23 -20.68 -9.07
C ILE A 8 2.33 -19.99 -10.44
N THR A 9 1.19 -19.79 -11.09
CA THR A 9 1.13 -19.08 -12.39
C THR A 9 1.49 -17.60 -12.21
N LEU A 10 1.98 -16.97 -13.28
CA LEU A 10 2.37 -15.54 -13.25
C LEU A 10 1.20 -14.64 -12.79
N SER A 11 -0.02 -14.98 -13.22
CA SER A 11 -1.26 -14.29 -12.84
C SER A 11 -1.56 -14.41 -11.34
N GLN A 12 -1.36 -15.60 -10.75
CA GLN A 12 -1.52 -15.79 -9.30
C GLN A 12 -0.48 -15.01 -8.49
N ARG A 13 0.77 -14.94 -8.97
CA ARG A 13 1.81 -14.11 -8.34
C ARG A 13 1.44 -12.63 -8.41
N PHE A 14 0.99 -12.16 -9.56
CA PHE A 14 0.55 -10.77 -9.73
C PHE A 14 -0.62 -10.41 -8.80
N ASN A 15 -1.66 -11.26 -8.74
CA ASN A 15 -2.78 -11.07 -7.82
C ASN A 15 -2.33 -11.05 -6.35
N ALA A 16 -1.38 -11.92 -5.97
CA ALA A 16 -0.81 -11.89 -4.63
C ALA A 16 -0.08 -10.58 -4.33
N TYR A 17 0.68 -10.02 -5.29
CA TYR A 17 1.32 -8.71 -5.13
C TYR A 17 0.29 -7.57 -5.04
N VAL A 18 -0.78 -7.60 -5.83
CA VAL A 18 -1.86 -6.61 -5.77
C VAL A 18 -2.58 -6.64 -4.41
N GLN A 19 -2.86 -7.83 -3.88
CA GLN A 19 -3.44 -7.98 -2.54
C GLN A 19 -2.46 -7.54 -1.44
N LEU A 20 -1.18 -7.89 -1.55
CA LEU A 20 -0.16 -7.53 -0.55
C LEU A 20 0.05 -6.01 -0.48
N THR A 21 0.06 -5.34 -1.63
CA THR A 21 0.16 -3.88 -1.72
C THR A 21 -1.17 -3.17 -1.40
N ARG A 22 -2.23 -3.93 -1.10
CA ARG A 22 -3.59 -3.48 -0.84
C ARG A 22 -4.14 -2.53 -1.92
N PHE A 23 -3.70 -2.72 -3.17
CA PHE A 23 -4.22 -1.97 -4.32
C PHE A 23 -5.69 -2.31 -4.61
N ASP A 24 -6.23 -3.38 -4.02
CA ASP A 24 -7.65 -3.72 -4.03
C ASP A 24 -8.52 -2.75 -3.19
N LYS A 25 -7.92 -2.01 -2.24
CA LYS A 25 -8.64 -1.04 -1.37
C LYS A 25 -8.03 0.36 -1.47
N PRO A 26 -8.43 1.16 -2.48
CA PRO A 26 -7.84 2.48 -2.75
C PRO A 26 -8.11 3.52 -1.64
N ILE A 27 -9.06 3.26 -0.74
CA ILE A 27 -9.45 4.16 0.37
C ILE A 27 -8.24 4.64 1.17
N GLY A 28 -7.27 3.76 1.45
CA GLY A 28 -6.07 4.14 2.20
C GLY A 28 -5.17 5.11 1.44
N THR A 29 -4.98 4.88 0.14
CA THR A 29 -4.18 5.74 -0.73
C THR A 29 -4.85 7.10 -0.93
N GLU A 30 -6.17 7.12 -1.13
CA GLU A 30 -6.95 8.35 -1.27
C GLU A 30 -6.86 9.22 -0.01
N LEU A 31 -6.96 8.58 1.18
CA LEU A 31 -6.80 9.26 2.47
C LEU A 31 -5.42 9.91 2.64
N LEU A 32 -4.36 9.33 2.08
CA LEU A 32 -3.01 9.88 2.11
C LEU A 32 -2.78 10.94 1.01
N LEU A 33 -3.38 10.75 -0.17
CA LEU A 33 -3.22 11.66 -1.31
C LEU A 33 -3.86 13.02 -1.03
N TRP A 34 -5.06 13.04 -0.45
CA TRP A 34 -5.78 14.28 -0.18
C TRP A 34 -5.00 15.30 0.66
N PRO A 35 -4.51 14.96 1.88
CA PRO A 35 -3.70 15.89 2.67
C PRO A 35 -2.36 16.22 1.99
N THR A 36 -1.78 15.29 1.23
CA THR A 36 -0.54 15.53 0.48
C THR A 36 -0.73 16.59 -0.61
N PHE A 37 -1.84 16.53 -1.36
CA PHE A 37 -2.15 17.54 -2.38
C PHE A 37 -2.43 18.90 -1.76
N TRP A 38 -3.14 18.97 -0.63
CA TRP A 38 -3.30 20.22 0.11
C TRP A 38 -1.97 20.80 0.59
N ALA A 39 -1.09 19.96 1.13
CA ALA A 39 0.24 20.39 1.58
C ALA A 39 1.08 20.94 0.41
N VAL A 40 1.09 20.24 -0.73
CA VAL A 40 1.81 20.67 -1.95
C VAL A 40 1.22 21.96 -2.51
N TRP A 41 -0.10 22.09 -2.51
CA TRP A 41 -0.79 23.31 -2.97
C TRP A 41 -0.45 24.52 -2.09
N LEU A 42 -0.52 24.35 -0.77
CA LEU A 42 -0.18 25.40 0.20
C LEU A 42 1.31 25.77 0.12
N ALA A 43 2.21 24.79 0.06
CA ALA A 43 3.64 25.02 -0.02
C ALA A 43 4.07 25.72 -1.32
N ALA A 44 3.31 25.55 -2.40
CA ALA A 44 3.56 26.19 -3.69
C ALA A 44 2.78 27.50 -3.90
N ASN A 45 2.19 28.08 -2.86
CA ASN A 45 1.33 29.28 -2.96
C ASN A 45 0.24 29.16 -4.04
N GLY A 46 -0.34 27.97 -4.19
CA GLY A 46 -1.40 27.68 -5.15
C GLY A 46 -0.93 27.37 -6.58
N GLN A 47 0.38 27.29 -6.86
CA GLN A 47 0.91 26.90 -8.17
C GLN A 47 1.97 25.79 -8.06
N PRO A 48 1.57 24.57 -7.69
CA PRO A 48 2.52 23.47 -7.61
C PRO A 48 2.99 23.03 -9.00
N SER A 49 4.30 22.80 -9.13
CA SER A 49 4.87 22.22 -10.35
C SER A 49 4.35 20.80 -10.57
N PHE A 50 3.98 20.47 -11.80
CA PHE A 50 3.54 19.12 -12.17
C PHE A 50 4.53 18.03 -11.75
N LYS A 51 5.84 18.30 -11.83
CA LYS A 51 6.89 17.36 -11.40
C LYS A 51 6.77 17.04 -9.90
N VAL A 52 6.50 18.04 -9.07
CA VAL A 52 6.37 17.86 -7.61
C VAL A 52 5.12 17.07 -7.30
N VAL A 53 3.99 17.39 -7.94
CA VAL A 53 2.73 16.64 -7.76
C VAL A 53 2.92 15.17 -8.13
N LEU A 54 3.60 14.88 -9.25
CA LEU A 54 3.86 13.50 -9.68
C LEU A 54 4.76 12.75 -8.71
N ILE A 55 5.85 13.37 -8.24
CA ILE A 55 6.75 12.76 -7.25
C ILE A 55 6.01 12.47 -5.95
N MET A 56 5.18 13.40 -5.48
CA MET A 56 4.42 13.23 -4.23
C MET A 56 3.35 12.15 -4.37
N PHE A 57 2.66 12.08 -5.51
CA PHE A 57 1.71 11.02 -5.83
C PHE A 57 2.38 9.63 -5.79
N LEU A 58 3.52 9.47 -6.47
CA LEU A 58 4.29 8.23 -6.46
C LEU A 58 4.80 7.89 -5.06
N GLY A 59 5.26 8.90 -4.31
CA GLY A 59 5.70 8.75 -2.91
C GLY A 59 4.59 8.21 -2.01
N VAL A 60 3.36 8.72 -2.15
CA VAL A 60 2.20 8.23 -1.39
C VAL A 60 1.88 6.76 -1.72
N LEU A 61 1.89 6.39 -3.00
CA LEU A 61 1.66 5.01 -3.43
C LEU A 61 2.70 4.06 -2.82
N LEU A 62 3.98 4.43 -2.91
CA LEU A 62 5.09 3.65 -2.36
C LEU A 62 5.02 3.56 -0.83
N MET A 63 4.74 4.67 -0.15
CA MET A 63 4.65 4.70 1.31
C MET A 63 3.48 3.87 1.83
N ARG A 64 2.34 3.86 1.13
CA ARG A 64 1.21 2.99 1.48
C ARG A 64 1.58 1.52 1.35
N ALA A 65 2.18 1.13 0.22
CA ALA A 65 2.62 -0.24 -0.02
C ALA A 65 3.65 -0.69 1.03
N ALA A 66 4.65 0.15 1.32
CA ALA A 66 5.66 -0.11 2.33
C ALA A 66 5.07 -0.19 3.75
N GLY A 67 4.17 0.73 4.09
CA GLY A 67 3.47 0.74 5.38
C GLY A 67 2.65 -0.53 5.60
N CYS A 68 1.91 -1.01 4.58
CA CYS A 68 1.21 -2.29 4.65
C CYS A 68 2.17 -3.46 4.86
N ALA A 69 3.26 -3.53 4.09
CA ALA A 69 4.23 -4.62 4.20
C ALA A 69 4.94 -4.66 5.57
N ILE A 70 5.31 -3.49 6.11
CA ILE A 70 5.93 -3.37 7.44
C ILE A 70 4.91 -3.70 8.53
N ASN A 71 3.66 -3.24 8.40
CA ASN A 71 2.58 -3.54 9.33
C ASN A 71 2.32 -5.05 9.40
N ASP A 72 2.15 -5.70 8.26
CA ASP A 72 1.95 -7.15 8.18
C ASP A 72 3.17 -7.92 8.76
N PHE A 73 4.39 -7.40 8.58
CA PHE A 73 5.59 -7.99 9.18
C PHE A 73 5.65 -7.82 10.71
N ALA A 74 5.23 -6.68 11.24
CA ALA A 74 5.19 -6.40 12.67
C ALA A 74 4.08 -7.21 13.35
N ASP A 75 2.91 -7.27 12.74
CA ASP A 75 1.71 -7.91 13.29
C ASP A 75 1.76 -9.45 13.18
N ARG A 76 2.71 -10.02 12.43
CA ARG A 76 2.84 -11.48 12.21
C ARG A 76 2.85 -12.34 13.49
N LYS A 77 3.30 -11.79 14.63
CA LYS A 77 3.37 -12.52 15.91
C LYS A 77 2.18 -12.22 16.82
N VAL A 78 1.48 -11.12 16.58
CA VAL A 78 0.39 -10.62 17.43
C VAL A 78 -0.96 -11.08 16.86
N ASP A 79 -1.13 -11.06 15.54
CA ASP A 79 -2.37 -11.49 14.87
C ASP A 79 -2.75 -12.95 15.14
N GLY A 80 -1.78 -13.82 15.44
CA GLY A 80 -2.02 -15.22 15.78
C GLY A 80 -2.50 -15.46 17.22
N LEU A 81 -2.39 -14.45 18.09
CA LEU A 81 -2.71 -14.54 19.52
C LEU A 81 -4.04 -13.88 19.88
N VAL A 82 -4.64 -13.12 18.96
CA VAL A 82 -5.90 -12.42 19.18
C VAL A 82 -7.03 -13.25 18.56
N GLU A 83 -8.01 -13.67 19.37
CA GLU A 83 -9.26 -14.22 18.84
C GLU A 83 -9.89 -13.21 17.88
N ARG A 84 -10.13 -13.61 16.63
CA ARG A 84 -10.95 -12.79 15.74
C ARG A 84 -12.36 -12.72 16.33
N THR A 85 -12.71 -11.57 16.89
CA THR A 85 -14.08 -11.28 17.34
C THR A 85 -15.04 -11.46 16.16
N LYS A 86 -16.08 -12.28 16.37
CA LYS A 86 -17.13 -12.58 15.40
C LYS A 86 -18.13 -11.44 15.27
#